data_AF-A0A6I5NAT2-F1
#
_entry.id   AF-A0A6I5NAT2-F1
#
_cell.length_a   1.000
_cell.length_b   1.000
_cell.length_c   1.000
_cell.angle_alpha   90.00
_cell.angle_beta   90.00
_cell.angle_gamma   90.00
#
_symmetry.space_group_name_H-M   'P 1'
#
loop_
_entity.id
_entity.type
_entity.pdbx_description
1 polymer ?
#
loop_
_entity_poly.entity_id
_entity_poly.type
_entity_poly.pdbx_seq_one_letter_code
_entity_poly.pdbx_strand_id
1 'polypeptide(L)' 'MDYPTTPDGRYFVVKGRLWRCTNPALEESTRQALVKQLMAARRAVKTAQQQDNEIALKAARERVHQGFVAQIGL' A
#
# COMPACT_ATOMS: atom_id res chain seq x y z
N MET A 1 21.70 -6.56 -3.82
CA MET A 1 21.83 -5.08 -3.72
C MET A 1 21.23 -4.71 -2.38
N ASP A 2 22.05 -4.73 -1.34
CA ASP A 2 21.60 -4.41 0.01
C ASP A 2 21.71 -2.90 0.20
N TYR A 3 20.57 -2.28 0.50
CA TYR A 3 20.51 -0.86 0.83
C TYR A 3 20.60 -0.69 2.35
N PRO A 4 21.30 0.35 2.85
CA PRO A 4 21.32 0.64 4.28
C PRO A 4 19.88 0.82 4.76
N THR A 5 19.49 0.00 5.72
CA THR A 5 18.15 0.00 6.31
C THR A 5 18.26 0.48 7.76
N THR A 6 17.27 1.24 8.22
CA THR A 6 17.23 1.68 9.62
C THR A 6 17.06 0.49 10.57
N PRO A 7 17.55 0.56 11.81
CA PRO A 7 17.45 -0.57 12.76
C PRO A 7 16.01 -1.02 13.04
N ASP A 8 15.03 -0.13 12.86
CA ASP A 8 13.60 -0.40 12.96
C ASP A 8 13.00 -1.07 11.71
N GLY A 9 13.78 -1.24 10.63
CA GLY A 9 13.36 -1.84 9.36
C GLY A 9 12.38 -1.00 8.54
N ARG A 10 12.00 0.20 9.01
CA ARG A 10 10.93 1.02 8.41
C ARG A 10 11.41 1.88 7.25
N TYR A 11 12.71 2.09 7.12
CA TYR A 11 13.28 2.91 6.06
C TYR A 11 14.53 2.29 5.46
N PHE A 12 14.76 2.55 4.18
CA PHE A 12 15.99 2.20 3.49
C PHE A 12 16.48 3.36 2.63
N VAL A 13 17.79 3.48 2.45
CA VAL A 13 18.41 4.59 1.72
C VAL A 13 18.83 4.16 0.32
N VAL A 14 18.30 4.83 -0.71
CA VAL A 14 18.69 4.63 -2.12
C VAL A 14 19.12 5.96 -2.70
N LYS A 15 20.37 6.05 -3.18
CA LYS A 15 20.94 7.27 -3.80
C LYS A 15 20.77 8.53 -2.93
N GLY A 16 20.99 8.40 -1.62
CA GLY A 16 20.84 9.51 -0.66
C GLY A 16 19.39 9.90 -0.34
N ARG A 17 18.40 9.18 -0.86
CA ARG A 17 16.98 9.40 -0.55
C ARG A 17 16.49 8.33 0.43
N LEU A 18 15.78 8.77 1.46
CA LEU A 18 15.11 7.89 2.42
C LEU A 18 13.80 7.39 1.82
N TRP A 19 13.66 6.07 1.72
CA TRP A 19 12.46 5.40 1.25
C TRP A 19 11.79 4.68 2.40
N ARG A 20 10.46 4.69 2.41
CA ARG A 20 9.66 4.05 3.46
C ARG A 20 9.31 2.62 3.06
N CYS A 21 9.61 1.68 3.95
CA CYS A 21 9.24 0.29 3.82
C CYS A 21 7.79 0.03 4.24
N THR A 22 7.28 -1.13 3.83
CA THR A 22 6.09 -1.73 4.47
C THR A 22 6.42 -1.96 5.94
N ASN A 23 5.44 -1.77 6.84
CA ASN A 23 5.65 -1.93 8.27
C ASN A 23 6.21 -3.35 8.58
N PRO A 24 7.47 -3.46 9.05
CA PRO A 24 8.12 -4.74 9.26
C PRO A 24 7.56 -5.49 10.49
N ALA A 25 6.79 -4.83 11.35
CA ALA A 25 6.10 -5.46 12.48
C ALA A 25 4.81 -6.19 12.06
N LEU A 26 4.43 -6.15 10.78
CA LEU A 26 3.29 -6.91 10.28
C LEU A 26 3.70 -8.37 10.04
N GLU A 27 2.95 -9.28 10.65
CA GLU A 27 2.99 -10.70 10.31
C GLU A 27 2.80 -10.91 8.80
N GLU A 28 3.49 -11.90 8.25
CA GLU A 28 3.46 -12.23 6.81
C GLU A 28 2.02 -12.40 6.29
N SER A 29 1.18 -13.10 7.05
CA SER A 29 -0.23 -13.33 6.73
C SER A 29 -1.01 -12.03 6.63
N THR A 30 -0.79 -11.11 7.56
CA THR A 30 -1.43 -9.78 7.57
C THR A 30 -0.94 -8.94 6.39
N ARG A 31 0.37 -8.96 6.12
CA ARG A 31 0.96 -8.28 4.96
C ARG A 31 0.33 -8.78 3.65
N GLN A 32 0.22 -10.09 3.47
CA GLN A 32 -0.40 -10.68 2.29
C GLN A 32 -1.88 -10.32 2.16
N ALA A 33 -2.63 -10.31 3.28
CA ALA A 33 -4.02 -9.89 3.28
C ALA A 33 -4.19 -8.43 2.85
N LEU A 34 -3.36 -7.53 3.39
CA LEU A 34 -3.35 -6.10 3.02
C LEU A 34 -2.99 -5.90 1.55
N VAL A 35 -1.99 -6.62 1.04
CA VAL A 35 -1.63 -6.58 -0.39
C VAL A 35 -2.79 -7.06 -1.26
N LYS A 36 -3.46 -8.16 -0.89
CA LYS A 36 -4.64 -8.66 -1.61
C LYS A 36 -5.77 -7.63 -1.63
N GLN A 37 -6.06 -7.00 -0.49
CA GLN A 37 -7.06 -5.93 -0.38
C GLN A 37 -6.70 -4.71 -1.24
N LEU A 38 -5.44 -4.26 -1.20
CA LEU A 38 -4.96 -3.14 -2.01
C LEU A 38 -5.11 -3.43 -3.52
N MET A 39 -4.76 -4.64 -3.95
CA MET A 39 -4.92 -5.05 -5.35
C MET A 39 -6.38 -5.20 -5.76
N ALA A 40 -7.26 -5.65 -4.86
CA ALA A 40 -8.71 -5.66 -5.09
C ALA A 40 -9.27 -4.23 -5.23
N ALA A 41 -8.87 -3.31 -4.36
CA ALA A 41 -9.29 -1.92 -4.42
C ALA A 41 -8.82 -1.23 -5.72
N ARG A 42 -7.57 -1.47 -6.15
CA ARG A 42 -7.06 -0.96 -7.43
C ARG A 42 -7.84 -1.49 -8.64
N ARG A 43 -8.23 -2.77 -8.62
CA ARG A 43 -9.09 -3.35 -9.65
C ARG A 43 -10.47 -2.69 -9.66
N ALA A 44 -11.06 -2.45 -8.48
CA ALA A 44 -12.34 -1.75 -8.37
C ALA A 44 -12.27 -0.31 -8.92
N VAL A 45 -11.15 0.41 -8.72
CA VAL A 45 -10.93 1.73 -9.35
C VAL A 45 -11.00 1.63 -10.87
N LYS A 46 -10.29 0.65 -11.47
CA LYS A 46 -10.29 0.44 -12.92
C LYS A 46 -11.68 0.12 -13.44
N THR A 47 -12.42 -0.77 -12.76
CA THR A 47 -13.79 -1.13 -13.14
C THR A 47 -14.74 0.07 -13.03
N ALA A 48 -14.65 0.85 -11.95
CA ALA A 48 -15.49 2.04 -11.76
C ALA A 48 -15.23 3.12 -12.83
N GLN A 49 -13.97 3.30 -13.24
CA GLN A 49 -13.60 4.18 -14.36
C GLN A 49 -14.21 3.71 -15.69
N GLN A 50 -14.18 2.41 -15.96
CA GLN A 50 -14.77 1.85 -17.19
C GLN A 50 -16.30 1.97 -17.23
N GLN A 51 -16.94 2.02 -16.07
CA GLN A 51 -18.39 2.12 -15.92
C GLN A 51 -18.89 3.56 -15.75
N ASP A 52 -17.98 4.55 -15.78
CA ASP A 52 -18.28 5.96 -15.49
C ASP A 52 -19.05 6.17 -14.16
N ASN A 53 -18.78 5.31 -13.18
CA ASN A 53 -19.47 5.32 -11.90
C ASN A 53 -18.63 6.07 -10.86
N GLU A 54 -18.92 7.36 -10.72
CA GLU A 54 -18.18 8.26 -9.82
C GLU A 54 -18.27 7.84 -8.34
N ILE A 55 -19.42 7.31 -7.90
CA ILE A 55 -19.63 6.84 -6.53
C ILE A 55 -18.73 5.64 -6.24
N ALA A 56 -18.74 4.65 -7.14
CA ALA A 56 -17.90 3.47 -7.02
C ALA A 56 -16.40 3.83 -7.11
N LEU A 57 -16.06 4.83 -7.93
CA LEU A 57 -14.70 5.33 -8.08
C LEU A 57 -14.17 5.96 -6.79
N LYS A 58 -14.99 6.81 -6.14
CA LYS A 58 -14.64 7.43 -4.86
C LYS A 58 -14.43 6.38 -3.78
N ALA A 59 -15.36 5.43 -3.65
CA ALA A 59 -15.24 4.34 -2.67
C ALA A 59 -14.01 3.45 -2.92
N ALA A 60 -13.69 3.16 -4.18
CA ALA A 60 -12.51 2.37 -4.51
C ALA A 60 -11.20 3.11 -4.20
N ARG A 61 -11.13 4.43 -4.47
CA ARG A 61 -9.98 5.26 -4.10
C ARG A 61 -9.77 5.34 -2.59
N GLU A 62 -10.85 5.44 -1.82
CA GLU A 62 -10.80 5.42 -0.36
C GLU A 62 -10.26 4.09 0.18
N ARG A 63 -10.72 2.96 -0.37
CA ARG A 63 -10.17 1.63 -0.02
C ARG A 63 -8.69 1.49 -0.37
N VAL A 64 -8.23 2.07 -1.49
CA VAL A 64 -6.80 2.12 -1.83
C VAL A 64 -6.02 2.92 -0.79
N HIS A 65 -6.55 4.08 -0.37
CA HIS A 65 -5.92 4.91 0.64
C HIS A 65 -5.81 4.18 2.00
N GLN A 66 -6.90 3.59 2.47
CA GLN A 66 -6.92 2.82 3.71
C GLN A 66 -5.94 1.64 3.68
N GLY A 67 -5.90 0.89 2.57
CA GLY A 67 -4.95 -0.22 2.40
C GLY A 67 -3.50 0.26 2.42
N PHE A 68 -3.20 1.41 1.81
CA PHE A 68 -1.87 2.00 1.84
C PHE A 68 -1.48 2.41 3.25
N VAL A 69 -2.34 3.16 3.96
CA VAL A 69 -2.14 3.61 5.35
C VAL A 69 -1.91 2.42 6.29
N ALA A 70 -2.71 1.37 6.19
CA ALA A 70 -2.55 0.15 6.98
C ALA A 70 -1.23 -0.59 6.69
N GLN A 71 -0.81 -0.66 5.42
CA GLN A 71 0.44 -1.32 5.03
C GLN A 71 1.69 -0.58 5.55
N ILE A 72 1.64 0.74 5.62
CA ILE A 72 2.76 1.58 6.05
C ILE A 72 2.70 1.97 7.53
N GLY A 73 1.56 1.75 8.21
CA GLY A 73 1.33 2.12 9.61
C GLY A 73 1.32 3.63 9.85
N LEU A 74 0.56 4.39 9.03
CA LEU A 74 0.30 5.82 9.25
C LEU A 74 -1.01 6.04 10.02
#